data_AF-A0AAU3KAF1-F1
#
_entry.id   AF-A0AAU3KAF1-F1
#
_cell.length_a   1.000
_cell.length_b   1.000
_cell.length_c   1.000
_cell.angle_alpha   90.00
_cell.angle_beta   90.00
_cell.angle_gamma   90.00
#
_symmetry.space_group_name_H-M   'P 1'
#
loop_
_entity.id
_entity.type
_entity.pdbx_description
1 polymer ?
#
loop_
_entity_poly.entity_id
_entity_poly.type
_entity_poly.pdbx_seq_one_letter_code
_entity_poly.pdbx_strand_id
1 'polypeptide(L)'
;MTAPTDSRDRRPRRTARKRVVDTGRRDELLRQAETIILAEGFTAVTMDELAQRLGCSKATLYSLASTKEQLVLAVTRTFFREATAVIEQAVQAEPDPRQRIRVYLNGVGTAMRRHSHAFYDDMVGYEPTAQIYRKNSDAAAHRVHELIEEGVQAGVFRALNGHFAAHVVAVTIDAVQSGALLERTGLTAGDAFSELGDLLLDGLSSTQDRER
;
A
#
# COMPACT_ATOMS: atom_id res chain seq x y z
N MET A 1 -15.62 48.78 52.70
CA MET A 1 -15.17 49.49 51.49
C MET A 1 -13.70 49.17 51.30
N THR A 2 -13.37 48.07 50.63
CA THR A 2 -13.17 47.86 49.16
C THR A 2 -11.67 47.85 48.84
N ALA A 3 -11.18 46.66 48.48
CA ALA A 3 -9.93 46.47 47.74
C ALA A 3 -10.03 47.15 46.36
N PRO A 4 -8.91 47.30 45.64
CA PRO A 4 -8.75 46.33 44.56
C PRO A 4 -7.33 45.80 44.38
N THR A 5 -7.30 44.49 44.16
CA THR A 5 -6.24 43.69 43.56
C THR A 5 -6.13 44.06 42.08
N ASP A 6 -4.94 44.46 41.61
CA ASP A 6 -4.67 44.64 40.18
C ASP A 6 -4.20 43.31 39.58
N SER A 7 -5.17 42.51 39.13
CA SER A 7 -4.99 41.30 38.34
C SER A 7 -5.02 41.65 36.84
N ARG A 8 -3.89 42.06 36.28
CA ARG A 8 -3.78 42.29 34.83
C ARG A 8 -3.35 41.03 34.06
N ASP A 9 -4.37 40.43 33.47
CA ASP A 9 -4.45 40.01 32.06
C ASP A 9 -3.53 38.88 31.57
N ARG A 10 -3.90 37.64 31.89
CA ARG A 10 -3.53 36.45 31.10
C ARG A 10 -4.54 36.28 29.96
N ARG A 11 -4.20 36.77 28.77
CA ARG A 11 -4.93 36.50 27.52
C ARG A 11 -5.11 34.99 27.26
N PRO A 12 -6.28 34.51 26.81
CA PRO A 12 -6.52 33.09 26.59
C PRO A 12 -6.00 32.58 25.22
N ARG A 13 -5.14 31.55 25.30
CA ARG A 13 -4.92 30.38 24.40
C ARG A 13 -5.28 30.46 22.90
N ARG A 14 -4.26 30.66 22.05
CA ARG A 14 -4.21 30.16 20.65
C ARG A 14 -3.97 28.64 20.65
N THR A 15 -4.98 27.76 20.71
CA THR A 15 -4.64 26.31 20.85
C THR A 15 -5.42 25.27 20.03
N ALA A 16 -6.69 25.45 19.64
CA ALA A 16 -7.42 24.36 18.95
C ALA A 16 -7.50 24.54 17.43
N ARG A 17 -8.11 25.64 16.96
CA ARG A 17 -8.41 25.87 15.54
C ARG A 17 -7.16 25.99 14.66
N LYS A 18 -6.08 26.58 15.19
CA LYS A 18 -4.79 26.70 14.48
C LYS A 18 -4.04 25.37 14.37
N ARG A 19 -4.20 24.44 15.33
CA ARG A 19 -3.59 23.10 15.26
C ARG A 19 -4.27 22.22 14.23
N VAL A 20 -5.61 22.22 14.17
CA VAL A 20 -6.36 21.43 13.18
C VAL A 20 -6.07 21.89 11.75
N VAL A 21 -5.97 23.21 11.52
CA VAL A 21 -5.60 23.78 10.21
C VAL A 21 -4.16 23.43 9.82
N ASP A 22 -3.24 23.38 10.78
CA ASP A 22 -1.84 22.99 10.55
C ASP A 22 -1.72 21.50 10.21
N THR A 23 -2.43 20.61 10.92
CA THR A 23 -2.47 19.17 10.60
C THR A 23 -3.06 18.91 9.22
N GLY A 24 -4.19 19.54 8.86
CA GLY A 24 -4.79 19.35 7.54
C GLY A 24 -3.88 19.81 6.39
N ARG A 25 -3.11 20.89 6.57
CA ARG A 25 -2.14 21.34 5.57
C ARG A 25 -0.95 20.38 5.46
N ARG A 26 -0.51 19.77 6.57
CA ARG A 26 0.58 18.78 6.58
C ARG A 26 0.18 17.51 5.86
N ASP A 27 -1.02 16.99 6.12
CA ASP A 27 -1.54 15.80 5.46
C ASP A 27 -1.66 16.02 3.95
N GLU A 28 -2.12 17.22 3.56
CA GLU A 28 -2.21 17.61 2.16
C GLU A 28 -0.82 17.68 1.48
N LEU A 29 0.19 18.26 2.15
CA LEU A 29 1.56 18.26 1.62
C LEU A 29 2.12 16.84 1.48
N LEU A 30 1.85 15.96 2.44
CA LEU A 30 2.32 14.58 2.41
C LEU A 30 1.70 13.81 1.25
N ARG A 31 0.39 13.96 1.00
CA ARG A 31 -0.29 13.35 -0.16
C ARG A 31 0.24 13.85 -1.50
N GLN A 32 0.53 15.15 -1.60
CA GLN A 32 1.13 15.70 -2.81
C GLN A 32 2.57 15.20 -3.02
N ALA A 33 3.35 15.09 -1.94
CA ALA A 33 4.70 14.51 -1.99
C ALA A 33 4.66 13.03 -2.40
N GLU A 34 3.71 12.26 -1.85
CA GLU A 34 3.44 10.88 -2.24
C GLU A 34 3.12 10.77 -3.73
N THR A 35 2.24 11.63 -4.25
CA THR A 35 1.89 11.63 -5.68
C THR A 35 3.13 11.82 -6.57
N ILE A 36 4.02 12.74 -6.21
CA ILE A 36 5.26 12.99 -6.94
C ILE A 36 6.20 11.78 -6.85
N ILE A 37 6.42 11.26 -5.64
CA ILE A 37 7.33 10.13 -5.39
C ILE A 37 6.86 8.85 -6.10
N LEU A 38 5.56 8.55 -6.06
CA LEU A 38 5.01 7.38 -6.74
C LEU A 38 5.09 7.51 -8.27
N ALA A 39 5.01 8.73 -8.81
CA ALA A 39 5.08 8.96 -10.24
C ALA A 39 6.53 8.97 -10.79
N GLU A 40 7.49 9.52 -10.05
CA GLU A 40 8.83 9.80 -10.58
C GLU A 40 9.93 8.96 -9.94
N GLY A 41 9.60 8.19 -8.90
CA GLY A 41 10.60 7.62 -8.00
C GLY A 41 11.12 8.66 -7.02
N PHE A 42 11.91 8.19 -6.06
CA PHE A 42 12.50 9.05 -5.05
C PHE A 42 13.97 9.34 -5.28
N THR A 43 14.73 8.55 -6.05
CA THR A 43 16.13 8.85 -6.34
C THR A 43 16.26 10.12 -7.19
N ALA A 44 15.35 10.29 -8.17
CA ALA A 44 15.35 11.40 -9.12
C ALA A 44 14.92 12.76 -8.53
N VAL A 45 14.32 12.80 -7.34
CA VAL A 45 13.72 14.02 -6.77
C VAL A 45 14.43 14.43 -5.49
N THR A 46 14.86 15.69 -5.38
CA THR A 46 15.47 16.26 -4.18
C THR A 46 14.43 16.89 -3.24
N MET A 47 14.80 17.09 -1.96
CA MET A 47 13.96 17.83 -1.01
C MET A 47 13.71 19.28 -1.45
N ASP A 48 14.67 19.88 -2.16
CA ASP A 48 14.55 21.26 -2.65
C ASP A 48 13.52 21.36 -3.78
N GLU A 49 13.59 20.44 -4.75
CA GLU A 49 12.60 20.34 -5.83
C GLU A 49 11.21 20.01 -5.30
N LEU A 50 11.09 19.11 -4.32
CA LEU A 50 9.82 18.84 -3.64
C LEU A 50 9.27 20.11 -2.99
N ALA A 51 10.07 20.85 -2.23
CA ALA A 51 9.61 22.07 -1.57
C ALA A 51 9.09 23.10 -2.59
N GLN A 52 9.81 23.27 -3.71
CA GLN A 52 9.41 24.16 -4.80
C GLN A 52 8.09 23.72 -5.44
N ARG A 53 7.96 22.43 -5.80
CA ARG A 53 6.76 21.88 -6.46
C ARG A 53 5.53 21.89 -5.55
N LEU A 54 5.73 21.67 -4.25
CA LEU A 54 4.67 21.70 -3.23
C LEU A 54 4.30 23.13 -2.81
N GLY A 55 5.01 24.15 -3.31
CA GLY A 55 4.80 25.55 -2.96
C GLY A 55 4.98 25.83 -1.47
N CYS A 56 5.94 25.19 -0.81
CA CYS A 56 6.20 25.35 0.62
C CYS A 56 7.67 25.65 0.92
N SER A 57 7.94 26.16 2.12
CA SER A 57 9.32 26.40 2.54
C SER A 57 10.05 25.09 2.84
N LYS A 58 11.38 25.06 2.69
CA LYS A 58 12.19 23.90 3.12
C LYS A 58 11.90 23.53 4.56
N ALA A 59 11.82 24.52 5.46
CA ALA A 59 11.48 24.29 6.87
C ALA A 59 10.11 23.60 7.05
N THR A 60 9.13 23.92 6.21
CA THR A 60 7.82 23.26 6.20
C THR A 60 7.97 21.80 5.77
N LEU A 61 8.66 21.52 4.67
CA LEU A 61 8.89 20.16 4.19
C LEU A 61 9.68 19.30 5.19
N TYR A 62 10.77 19.84 5.76
CA TYR A 62 11.55 19.18 6.80
C TYR A 62 10.78 18.95 8.11
N SER A 63 9.71 19.71 8.33
CA SER A 63 8.83 19.46 9.46
C SER A 63 7.89 18.25 9.22
N LEU A 64 7.66 17.85 7.96
CA LEU A 64 6.92 16.62 7.63
C LEU A 64 7.81 15.38 7.86
N ALA A 65 9.07 15.47 7.45
CA ALA A 65 10.07 14.45 7.62
C ALA A 65 11.45 15.09 7.73
N SER A 66 12.23 14.73 8.76
CA SER A 66 13.52 15.37 9.03
C SER A 66 14.56 15.08 7.94
N THR A 67 14.38 14.04 7.14
CA THR A 67 15.24 13.68 6.02
C THR A 67 14.42 13.16 4.82
N LYS A 68 15.05 13.10 3.64
CA LYS A 68 14.45 12.52 2.44
C LYS A 68 14.10 11.05 2.66
N GLU A 69 14.99 10.31 3.32
CA GLU A 69 14.79 8.90 3.66
C GLU A 69 13.57 8.72 4.55
N GLN A 70 13.39 9.57 5.57
CA GLN A 70 12.19 9.52 6.41
C GLN A 70 10.91 9.81 5.62
N LEU A 71 10.96 10.75 4.68
CA LEU A 71 9.81 11.06 3.81
C LEU A 71 9.46 9.85 2.94
N VAL A 72 10.45 9.26 2.27
CA VAL A 72 10.28 8.08 1.42
C VAL A 72 9.70 6.93 2.22
N LEU A 73 10.25 6.63 3.40
CA LEU A 73 9.73 5.56 4.25
C LEU A 73 8.29 5.83 4.73
N ALA A 74 7.93 7.10 4.99
CA ALA A 74 6.56 7.47 5.36
C ALA A 74 5.58 7.30 4.20
N VAL A 75 5.99 7.69 2.99
CA VAL A 75 5.23 7.52 1.75
C VAL A 75 5.05 6.05 1.42
N THR A 76 6.11 5.25 1.36
CA THR A 76 6.02 3.81 1.05
C THR A 76 5.11 3.07 2.03
N ARG A 77 5.22 3.34 3.35
CA ARG A 77 4.32 2.73 4.35
C ARG A 77 2.87 3.17 4.18
N THR A 78 2.64 4.43 3.81
CA THR A 78 1.29 4.97 3.61
C THR A 78 0.64 4.35 2.39
N PHE A 79 1.36 4.30 1.27
CA PHE A 79 0.93 3.65 0.05
C PHE A 79 0.46 2.21 0.29
N PHE A 80 1.27 1.38 0.96
CA PHE A 80 0.87 -0.02 1.26
C PHE A 80 -0.28 -0.11 2.24
N ARG A 81 -0.28 0.70 3.31
CA ARG A 81 -1.39 0.71 4.30
C ARG A 81 -2.72 1.06 3.65
N GLU A 82 -2.74 2.08 2.78
CA GLU A 82 -3.95 2.51 2.07
C GLU A 82 -4.38 1.49 1.02
N ALA A 83 -3.43 0.89 0.30
CA ALA A 83 -3.71 -0.21 -0.60
C ALA A 83 -4.40 -1.37 0.14
N THR A 84 -3.81 -1.85 1.24
CA THR A 84 -4.38 -2.94 2.03
C THR A 84 -5.78 -2.63 2.53
N ALA A 85 -6.01 -1.40 3.02
CA ALA A 85 -7.35 -1.01 3.50
C ALA A 85 -8.41 -1.07 2.40
N VAL A 86 -8.10 -0.58 1.19
CA VAL A 86 -9.00 -0.62 0.03
C VAL A 86 -9.25 -2.07 -0.43
N ILE A 87 -8.19 -2.88 -0.48
CA ILE A 87 -8.27 -4.28 -0.91
C ILE A 87 -9.13 -5.09 0.06
N GLU A 88 -8.91 -4.97 1.37
CA GLU A 88 -9.71 -5.69 2.37
C GLU A 88 -11.18 -5.25 2.36
N GLN A 89 -11.48 -3.98 2.12
CA GLN A 89 -12.87 -3.53 1.93
C GLN A 89 -13.53 -4.20 0.72
N ALA A 90 -12.81 -4.33 -0.40
CA ALA A 90 -13.32 -5.01 -1.58
C ALA A 90 -13.55 -6.51 -1.32
N VAL A 91 -12.62 -7.17 -0.63
CA VAL A 91 -12.76 -8.59 -0.25
C VAL A 91 -13.94 -8.82 0.70
N GLN A 92 -14.16 -7.92 1.68
CA GLN A 92 -15.29 -8.01 2.60
C GLN A 92 -16.63 -7.78 1.90
N ALA A 93 -16.65 -6.95 0.85
CA ALA A 93 -17.84 -6.70 0.04
C ALA A 93 -18.16 -7.84 -0.95
N GLU A 94 -17.24 -8.78 -1.17
CA GLU A 94 -17.41 -9.90 -2.09
C GLU A 94 -18.16 -11.08 -1.44
N PRO A 95 -19.39 -11.37 -1.89
CA PRO A 95 -20.22 -12.42 -1.29
C PRO A 95 -19.77 -13.85 -1.63
N ASP A 96 -19.15 -14.10 -2.78
CA ASP A 96 -18.72 -15.44 -3.18
C ASP A 96 -17.27 -15.71 -2.74
N PRO A 97 -17.03 -16.66 -1.81
CA PRO A 97 -15.68 -17.03 -1.36
C PRO A 97 -14.74 -17.44 -2.50
N ARG A 98 -15.27 -17.94 -3.63
CA ARG A 98 -14.46 -18.28 -4.82
C ARG A 98 -13.79 -17.04 -5.41
N GLN A 99 -14.49 -15.91 -5.39
CA GLN A 99 -14.05 -14.68 -6.02
C GLN A 99 -13.07 -13.90 -5.15
N ARG A 100 -13.12 -14.06 -3.82
CA ARG A 100 -12.34 -13.27 -2.86
C ARG A 100 -10.84 -13.28 -3.12
N ILE A 101 -10.28 -14.44 -3.47
CA ILE A 101 -8.85 -14.57 -3.82
C ILE A 101 -8.51 -13.71 -5.04
N ARG A 102 -9.36 -13.75 -6.08
CA ARG A 102 -9.16 -12.94 -7.28
C ARG A 102 -9.34 -11.46 -6.99
N VAL A 103 -10.36 -11.08 -6.22
CA VAL A 103 -10.59 -9.69 -5.79
C VAL A 103 -9.36 -9.17 -5.03
N TYR A 104 -8.81 -9.98 -4.13
CA TYR A 104 -7.60 -9.64 -3.38
C TYR A 104 -6.41 -9.41 -4.32
N LEU A 105 -6.06 -10.39 -5.15
CA LEU A 105 -4.90 -10.34 -6.04
C LEU A 105 -5.01 -9.25 -7.11
N ASN A 106 -6.20 -9.06 -7.70
CA ASN A 106 -6.45 -7.95 -8.62
C ASN A 106 -6.40 -6.59 -7.92
N GLY A 107 -6.81 -6.54 -6.66
CA GLY A 107 -6.65 -5.35 -5.81
C GLY A 107 -5.18 -5.01 -5.59
N VAL A 108 -4.34 -6.00 -5.27
CA VAL A 108 -2.88 -5.83 -5.18
C VAL A 108 -2.30 -5.37 -6.51
N GLY A 109 -2.67 -6.04 -7.61
CA GLY A 109 -2.22 -5.67 -8.96
C GLY A 109 -2.59 -4.22 -9.32
N THR A 110 -3.83 -3.83 -9.08
CA THR A 110 -4.31 -2.45 -9.28
C THR A 110 -3.53 -1.45 -8.43
N ALA A 111 -3.25 -1.79 -7.16
CA ALA A 111 -2.48 -0.92 -6.28
C ALA A 111 -1.05 -0.71 -6.79
N MET A 112 -0.38 -1.77 -7.25
CA MET A 112 0.99 -1.72 -7.81
C MET A 112 1.05 -0.92 -9.12
N ARG A 113 0.00 -0.92 -9.94
CA ARG A 113 -0.05 -0.09 -11.18
C ARG A 113 -0.10 1.41 -10.92
N ARG A 114 -0.38 1.85 -9.69
CA ARG A 114 -0.48 3.28 -9.35
C ARG A 114 0.88 3.97 -9.27
N HIS A 115 1.96 3.22 -9.11
CA HIS A 115 3.31 3.78 -9.11
C HIS A 115 4.02 3.50 -10.42
N SER A 116 5.01 4.32 -10.74
CA SER A 116 5.83 4.13 -11.93
C SER A 116 6.85 3.00 -11.77
N HIS A 117 7.47 2.63 -12.89
CA HIS A 117 8.63 1.75 -12.89
C HIS A 117 9.80 2.36 -12.10
N ALA A 118 10.04 3.67 -12.22
CA ALA A 118 11.11 4.34 -11.47
C ALA A 118 10.93 4.23 -9.95
N PHE A 119 9.69 4.41 -9.46
CA PHE A 119 9.40 4.18 -8.04
C PHE A 119 9.61 2.72 -7.64
N TYR A 120 9.18 1.77 -8.47
CA TYR A 120 9.39 0.35 -8.20
C TYR A 120 10.88 0.02 -8.08
N ASP A 121 11.68 0.45 -9.06
CA ASP A 121 13.14 0.22 -9.10
C ASP A 121 13.83 0.83 -7.87
N ASP A 122 13.47 2.06 -7.52
CA ASP A 122 13.96 2.71 -6.30
C ASP A 122 13.54 1.94 -5.03
N MET A 123 12.27 1.51 -4.96
CA MET A 123 11.71 0.80 -3.82
C MET A 123 12.45 -0.53 -3.57
N VAL A 124 12.73 -1.30 -4.62
CA VAL A 124 13.45 -2.58 -4.51
C VAL A 124 14.96 -2.39 -4.37
N GLY A 125 15.52 -1.31 -4.94
CA GLY A 125 16.96 -1.01 -4.88
C GLY A 125 17.43 -0.41 -3.57
N TYR A 126 16.53 0.13 -2.75
CA TYR A 126 16.84 0.71 -1.44
C TYR A 126 16.34 -0.18 -0.30
N GLU A 127 17.27 -0.81 0.44
CA GLU A 127 16.95 -1.84 1.45
C GLU A 127 15.85 -1.44 2.46
N PRO A 128 15.83 -0.23 3.03
CA PRO A 128 14.75 0.16 3.95
C PRO A 128 13.35 0.16 3.34
N THR A 129 13.18 0.48 2.05
CA THR A 129 11.91 0.38 1.34
C THR A 129 11.64 -1.05 0.85
N ALA A 130 12.67 -1.77 0.43
CA ALA A 130 12.57 -3.18 0.05
C ALA A 130 12.07 -4.04 1.23
N GLN A 131 12.54 -3.74 2.45
CA GLN A 131 12.04 -4.40 3.67
C GLN A 131 10.56 -4.11 3.93
N ILE A 132 10.07 -2.90 3.63
CA ILE A 132 8.65 -2.59 3.72
C ILE A 132 7.89 -3.41 2.68
N TYR A 133 8.37 -3.46 1.43
CA TYR A 133 7.70 -4.21 0.37
C TYR A 133 7.65 -5.72 0.69
N ARG A 134 8.75 -6.30 1.17
CA ARG A 134 8.81 -7.71 1.60
C ARG A 134 7.79 -8.03 2.68
N LYS A 135 7.73 -7.21 3.75
CA LYS A 135 6.73 -7.39 4.82
C LYS A 135 5.29 -7.35 4.32
N ASN A 136 4.98 -6.47 3.37
CA ASN A 136 3.65 -6.39 2.79
C ASN A 136 3.36 -7.57 1.85
N SER A 137 4.37 -8.08 1.14
CA SER A 137 4.26 -9.27 0.30
C SER A 137 4.06 -10.54 1.15
N ASP A 138 4.77 -10.67 2.26
CA ASP A 138 4.57 -11.74 3.25
C ASP A 138 3.14 -11.71 3.82
N ALA A 139 2.64 -10.51 4.16
CA ALA A 139 1.28 -10.33 4.62
C ALA A 139 0.25 -10.69 3.53
N ALA A 140 0.53 -10.35 2.27
CA ALA A 140 -0.33 -10.72 1.14
C ALA A 140 -0.37 -12.23 0.90
N ALA A 141 0.77 -12.91 0.98
CA ALA A 141 0.83 -14.36 0.89
C ALA A 141 0.05 -15.04 2.03
N HIS A 142 0.20 -14.56 3.27
CA HIS A 142 -0.59 -15.05 4.41
C HIS A 142 -2.08 -14.81 4.20
N ARG A 143 -2.48 -13.64 3.72
CA ARG A 143 -3.89 -13.33 3.50
C ARG A 143 -4.52 -14.23 2.43
N VAL A 144 -3.82 -14.49 1.32
CA VAL A 144 -4.31 -15.43 0.30
C VAL A 144 -4.41 -16.84 0.87
N HIS A 145 -3.47 -17.27 1.71
CA HIS A 145 -3.56 -18.56 2.42
C HIS A 145 -4.83 -18.64 3.27
N GLU A 146 -5.13 -17.63 4.08
CA GLU A 146 -6.37 -17.56 4.87
C GLU A 146 -7.63 -17.66 3.99
N LEU A 147 -7.68 -16.91 2.88
CA LEU A 147 -8.82 -16.95 1.95
C LEU A 147 -9.02 -18.34 1.33
N ILE A 148 -7.92 -19.06 1.05
CA ILE A 148 -7.97 -20.44 0.57
C ILE A 148 -8.49 -21.37 1.67
N GLU A 149 -8.00 -21.25 2.90
CA GLU A 149 -8.46 -22.05 4.04
C GLU A 149 -9.95 -21.82 4.33
N GLU A 150 -10.42 -20.56 4.30
CA GLU A 150 -11.83 -20.20 4.42
C GLU A 150 -12.67 -20.92 3.35
N GLY A 151 -12.21 -20.93 2.09
CA GLY A 151 -12.91 -21.62 1.01
C GLY A 151 -12.89 -23.15 1.11
N VAL A 152 -11.81 -23.74 1.66
CA VAL A 152 -11.76 -25.18 1.97
C VAL A 152 -12.75 -25.53 3.09
N GLN A 153 -12.79 -24.75 4.16
CA GLN A 153 -13.72 -24.94 5.27
C GLN A 153 -15.18 -24.79 4.84
N ALA A 154 -15.46 -23.86 3.93
CA ALA A 154 -16.77 -23.67 3.32
C ALA A 154 -17.16 -24.78 2.31
N GLY A 155 -16.27 -25.75 2.03
CA GLY A 155 -16.51 -26.81 1.05
C GLY A 155 -16.49 -26.35 -0.40
N VAL A 156 -16.02 -25.13 -0.64
CA VAL A 156 -15.96 -24.49 -1.96
C VAL A 156 -14.71 -24.92 -2.73
N PHE A 157 -13.61 -25.20 -2.01
CA PHE A 157 -12.37 -25.71 -2.56
C PHE A 157 -12.04 -27.11 -2.01
N ARG A 158 -11.35 -27.94 -2.80
CA ARG A 158 -10.82 -29.22 -2.33
C ARG A 158 -9.57 -28.97 -1.48
N ALA A 159 -9.52 -29.53 -0.26
CA ALA A 159 -8.42 -29.29 0.69
C ALA A 159 -7.01 -29.52 0.11
N LEU A 160 -6.78 -30.68 -0.54
CA LEU A 160 -5.46 -31.00 -1.12
C LEU A 160 -5.04 -29.97 -2.18
N ASN A 161 -5.97 -29.53 -3.02
CA ASN A 161 -5.72 -28.53 -4.06
C ASN A 161 -5.49 -27.14 -3.44
N GLY A 162 -6.24 -26.80 -2.40
CA GLY A 162 -6.12 -25.52 -1.69
C GLY A 162 -4.74 -25.34 -1.04
N HIS A 163 -4.29 -26.31 -0.26
CA HIS A 163 -2.99 -26.20 0.43
C HIS A 163 -1.83 -26.09 -0.56
N PHE A 164 -1.83 -26.90 -1.63
CA PHE A 164 -0.83 -26.79 -2.69
C PHE A 164 -0.90 -25.43 -3.41
N ALA A 165 -2.11 -24.97 -3.76
CA ALA A 165 -2.31 -23.66 -4.39
C ALA A 165 -1.77 -22.53 -3.52
N ALA A 166 -2.00 -22.56 -2.20
CA ALA A 166 -1.50 -21.53 -1.30
C ALA A 166 0.04 -21.46 -1.30
N HIS A 167 0.74 -22.61 -1.34
CA HIS A 167 2.19 -22.63 -1.48
C HIS A 167 2.66 -22.09 -2.83
N VAL A 168 2.00 -22.46 -3.94
CA VAL A 168 2.32 -21.93 -5.28
C VAL A 168 2.14 -20.41 -5.33
N VAL A 169 1.08 -19.90 -4.71
CA VAL A 169 0.85 -18.45 -4.61
C VAL A 169 1.95 -17.78 -3.83
N ALA A 170 2.29 -18.29 -2.64
CA ALA A 170 3.34 -17.71 -1.81
C ALA A 170 4.69 -17.63 -2.56
N VAL A 171 5.08 -18.70 -3.27
CA VAL A 171 6.29 -18.73 -4.10
C VAL A 171 6.21 -17.73 -5.25
N THR A 172 5.03 -17.58 -5.88
CA THR A 172 4.85 -16.63 -6.98
C THR A 172 4.93 -15.19 -6.49
N ILE A 173 4.33 -14.88 -5.32
CA ILE A 173 4.42 -13.56 -4.69
C ILE A 173 5.87 -13.21 -4.34
N ASP A 174 6.63 -14.15 -3.77
CA ASP A 174 8.07 -13.98 -3.50
C ASP A 174 8.87 -13.73 -4.79
N ALA A 175 8.55 -14.46 -5.86
CA ALA A 175 9.19 -14.27 -7.17
C ALA A 175 8.83 -12.92 -7.83
N VAL A 176 7.63 -12.39 -7.60
CA VAL A 176 7.26 -11.02 -8.02
C VAL A 176 8.03 -9.99 -7.19
N GLN A 177 8.03 -10.14 -5.87
CA GLN A 177 8.67 -9.21 -4.94
C GLN A 177 10.18 -9.09 -5.18
N SER A 178 10.85 -10.23 -5.40
CA SER A 178 12.29 -10.29 -5.69
C SER A 178 12.64 -9.81 -7.11
N GLY A 179 11.65 -9.62 -7.98
CA GLY A 179 11.85 -9.30 -9.39
C GLY A 179 12.16 -10.50 -10.28
N ALA A 180 12.47 -11.67 -9.71
CA ALA A 180 12.88 -12.86 -10.46
C ALA A 180 11.83 -13.32 -11.48
N LEU A 181 10.54 -13.17 -11.19
CA LEU A 181 9.48 -13.48 -12.15
C LEU A 181 9.34 -12.39 -13.21
N LEU A 182 9.51 -11.12 -12.82
CA LEU A 182 9.36 -9.98 -13.71
C LEU A 182 10.46 -9.97 -14.78
N GLU A 183 11.71 -10.25 -14.39
CA GLU A 183 12.83 -10.39 -15.32
C GLU A 183 12.61 -11.48 -16.38
N ARG A 184 11.95 -12.58 -15.98
CA ARG A 184 11.72 -13.74 -16.86
C ARG A 184 10.52 -13.58 -17.78
N THR A 185 9.50 -12.85 -17.33
CA THR A 185 8.22 -12.74 -18.04
C THR A 185 8.07 -11.41 -18.78
N GLY A 186 8.84 -10.39 -18.40
CA GLY A 186 8.67 -9.01 -18.87
C GLY A 186 7.43 -8.32 -18.30
N LEU A 187 6.72 -8.95 -17.36
CA LEU A 187 5.54 -8.36 -16.73
C LEU A 187 5.93 -7.28 -15.72
N THR A 188 5.04 -6.33 -15.50
CA THR A 188 5.10 -5.46 -14.32
C THR A 188 4.64 -6.24 -13.08
N ALA A 189 5.01 -5.79 -11.87
CA ALA A 189 4.49 -6.40 -10.64
C ALA A 189 2.95 -6.40 -10.63
N GLY A 190 2.33 -5.29 -11.07
CA GLY A 190 0.88 -5.17 -11.17
C GLY A 190 0.24 -6.20 -12.10
N ASP A 191 0.84 -6.42 -13.27
CA ASP A 191 0.41 -7.46 -14.22
C ASP A 191 0.56 -8.87 -13.65
N ALA A 192 1.69 -9.16 -13.02
CA ALA A 192 1.95 -10.47 -12.45
C ALA A 192 0.93 -10.83 -11.34
N PHE A 193 0.54 -9.87 -10.48
CA PHE A 193 -0.49 -10.11 -9.47
C PHE A 193 -1.88 -10.33 -10.09
N SER A 194 -2.25 -9.56 -11.12
CA SER A 194 -3.53 -9.75 -11.82
C SER A 194 -3.60 -11.12 -12.51
N GLU A 195 -2.55 -11.49 -13.25
CA GLU A 195 -2.44 -12.79 -13.92
C GLU A 195 -2.52 -13.94 -12.92
N LEU A 196 -1.86 -13.82 -11.77
CA LEU A 196 -1.95 -14.83 -10.71
C LEU A 196 -3.38 -14.99 -10.18
N GLY A 197 -4.13 -13.90 -10.05
CA GLY A 197 -5.54 -13.94 -9.65
C GLY A 197 -6.41 -14.69 -10.65
N ASP A 198 -6.23 -14.41 -11.94
CA ASP A 198 -6.98 -15.04 -13.02
C ASP A 198 -6.63 -16.53 -13.15
N LEU A 199 -5.34 -16.88 -13.13
CA LEU A 199 -4.87 -18.28 -13.17
C LEU A 199 -5.40 -19.13 -12.02
N LEU A 200 -5.43 -18.57 -10.79
CA LEU A 200 -5.96 -19.31 -9.65
C LEU A 200 -7.44 -19.57 -9.79
N LEU A 201 -8.22 -18.58 -10.23
CA LEU A 201 -9.64 -18.81 -10.38
C LEU A 201 -9.91 -19.80 -11.52
N ASP A 202 -9.30 -19.62 -12.68
CA ASP A 202 -9.53 -20.49 -13.84
C ASP A 202 -9.00 -21.92 -13.59
N GLY A 203 -7.92 -22.05 -12.81
CA GLY A 203 -7.34 -23.33 -12.42
C GLY A 203 -8.02 -24.03 -11.23
N LEU A 204 -8.68 -23.28 -10.33
CA LEU A 204 -9.44 -23.82 -9.20
C LEU A 204 -10.94 -24.02 -9.51
N SER A 205 -11.44 -23.40 -10.58
CA SER A 205 -12.79 -23.64 -11.11
C SER A 205 -12.86 -25.05 -11.68
N SER A 206 -13.71 -25.90 -11.12
CA SER A 206 -13.85 -27.27 -11.61
C SER A 206 -14.35 -27.28 -13.06
N THR A 207 -13.85 -28.21 -13.87
CA THR A 207 -14.26 -28.41 -15.28
C THR A 207 -15.77 -28.61 -15.46
N GLN A 208 -16.54 -28.85 -14.38
CA GLN A 208 -17.99 -28.98 -14.41
C GLN A 208 -18.75 -27.67 -14.71
N ASP A 209 -18.12 -26.50 -14.60
CA ASP A 209 -18.75 -25.22 -14.94
C ASP A 209 -18.56 -24.82 -16.43
N ARG A 210 -17.77 -25.58 -17.21
CA ARG A 210 -17.62 -25.36 -18.67
C ARG A 210 -18.67 -26.08 -19.53
N GLU A 211 -19.53 -26.89 -18.93
CA GLU A 211 -20.56 -27.69 -19.62
C GLU A 211 -22.00 -27.33 -19.23
N ARG A 212 -22.23 -26.19 -18.56
CA ARG A 212 -23.59 -25.65 -18.31
C ARG A 212 -23.85 -24.38 -19.08
#